data_AF-A0A9X2YNH7-F1
#
_entry.id   AF-A0A9X2YNH7-F1
#
_cell.length_a   1.000
_cell.length_b   1.000
_cell.length_c   1.000
_cell.angle_alpha   90.00
_cell.angle_beta   90.00
_cell.angle_gamma   90.00
#
_symmetry.space_group_name_H-M   'P 1'
#
loop_
_entity.id
_entity.type
_entity.pdbx_description
1 polymer ?
#
loop_
_entity_poly.entity_id
_entity_poly.type
_entity_poly.pdbx_seq_one_letter_code
_entity_poly.pdbx_strand_id
1 'polypeptide(L)'
;RIDKIEPEPERVKISFWYDSKYKVPAEANAAILSPMLVTSRAIQLTPTYSGSGPVMENDAVIPQERTVVPVEYDDFRAQLERITENLQPTEPGGVSTLGSVINTAADNLRGQGADIRATLVKLSQAFSAIGDHSTDVFSTVKNLSILVSALQDSTTVMRQLNQNLASVSGTLADNPDEVGNAVQDLADTVGLVQ
;
A
#
# COMPACT_ATOMS: atom_id res chain seq x y z
N ARG A 1 -15.50 23.22 -13.72
CA ARG A 1 -15.37 24.41 -14.59
C ARG A 1 -14.16 25.21 -14.13
N ILE A 2 -13.23 25.53 -15.03
CA ILE A 2 -12.14 26.46 -14.70
C ILE A 2 -12.67 27.89 -14.64
N ASP A 3 -12.32 28.60 -13.58
CA ASP A 3 -12.70 30.00 -13.35
C ASP A 3 -11.56 30.94 -13.74
N LYS A 4 -10.35 30.68 -13.25
CA LYS A 4 -9.18 31.53 -13.49
C LYS A 4 -7.91 30.69 -13.63
N ILE A 5 -7.01 31.18 -14.47
CA ILE A 5 -5.66 30.64 -14.65
C ILE A 5 -4.70 31.82 -14.47
N GLU A 6 -3.83 31.75 -13.47
CA GLU A 6 -2.93 32.83 -13.08
C GLU A 6 -1.48 32.35 -13.17
N PRO A 7 -0.66 32.91 -14.07
CA PRO A 7 0.76 32.61 -14.08
C PRO A 7 1.43 33.25 -12.86
N GLU A 8 2.14 32.44 -12.09
CA GLU A 8 3.07 32.85 -11.05
C GLU A 8 4.52 32.58 -11.54
N PRO A 9 5.57 33.08 -10.87
CA PRO A 9 6.95 32.98 -11.38
C PRO A 9 7.43 31.56 -11.69
N GLU A 10 7.06 30.57 -10.87
CA GLU A 10 7.53 29.17 -11.00
C GLU A 10 6.39 28.16 -11.20
N ARG A 11 5.14 28.62 -11.24
CA ARG A 11 3.95 27.76 -11.31
C ARG A 11 2.75 28.49 -11.88
N VAL A 12 1.68 27.76 -12.12
CA VAL A 12 0.39 28.34 -12.53
C VAL A 12 -0.65 28.00 -11.49
N LYS A 13 -1.31 29.01 -10.95
CA LYS A 13 -2.45 28.83 -10.03
C LYS A 13 -3.74 28.72 -10.85
N ILE A 14 -4.52 27.68 -10.56
CA ILE A 14 -5.80 27.45 -11.23
C ILE A 14 -6.92 27.48 -10.19
N SER A 15 -7.88 28.38 -10.39
CA SER A 15 -9.12 28.44 -9.62
C SER A 15 -10.22 27.78 -10.43
N PHE A 16 -10.98 26.87 -9.83
CA PHE A 16 -12.03 26.13 -10.52
C PHE A 16 -13.19 25.78 -9.59
N TRP A 17 -14.36 25.59 -10.18
CA TRP A 17 -15.58 25.18 -9.51
C TRP A 17 -15.96 23.75 -9.89
N TYR A 18 -16.52 22.99 -8.95
CA TYR A 18 -17.18 21.71 -9.20
C TYR A 18 -18.59 21.71 -8.60
N ASP A 19 -19.43 20.80 -9.07
CA ASP A 19 -20.82 20.69 -8.60
C ASP A 19 -20.86 20.19 -7.15
N SER A 20 -21.50 20.95 -6.26
CA SER A 20 -21.53 20.72 -4.81
C SER A 20 -22.23 19.42 -4.39
N LYS A 21 -22.98 18.79 -5.30
CA LYS A 21 -23.55 17.45 -5.07
C LYS A 21 -22.47 16.37 -4.91
N TYR A 22 -21.27 16.60 -5.44
CA TYR A 22 -20.14 15.68 -5.27
C TYR A 22 -19.32 16.06 -4.05
N LYS A 23 -19.06 15.10 -3.18
CA LYS A 23 -18.15 15.27 -2.05
C LYS A 23 -16.73 14.93 -2.49
N VAL A 24 -15.80 15.78 -2.11
CA VAL A 24 -14.35 15.61 -2.36
C VAL A 24 -13.68 15.50 -0.98
N PRO A 25 -12.82 14.51 -0.73
CA PRO A 25 -12.06 14.45 0.52
C PRO A 25 -11.24 15.74 0.73
N ALA A 26 -11.12 16.21 1.97
CA ALA A 26 -10.31 17.40 2.28
C ALA A 26 -8.86 17.25 1.79
N GLU A 27 -8.35 16.01 1.84
CA GLU A 27 -6.98 15.70 1.47
C GLU A 27 -6.81 15.18 0.02
N ALA A 28 -7.75 15.50 -0.88
CA ALA A 28 -7.69 15.05 -2.27
C ALA A 28 -6.48 15.64 -3.02
N ASN A 29 -5.92 14.82 -3.92
CA ASN A 29 -4.93 15.21 -4.91
C ASN A 29 -5.62 15.68 -6.18
N ALA A 30 -4.93 16.55 -6.92
CA ALA A 30 -5.34 16.98 -8.25
C ALA A 30 -4.40 16.38 -9.31
N ALA A 31 -4.95 15.78 -10.36
CA ALA A 31 -4.19 15.34 -11.52
C ALA A 31 -4.72 16.06 -12.76
N ILE A 32 -3.83 16.70 -13.52
CA ILE A 32 -4.20 17.20 -14.84
C ILE A 32 -4.15 16.00 -15.78
N LEU A 33 -5.26 15.60 -16.38
CA LEU A 33 -5.25 14.56 -17.40
C LEU A 33 -5.17 15.22 -18.77
N SER A 34 -4.16 14.80 -19.54
CA SER A 34 -4.00 15.17 -20.94
C SER A 34 -3.90 13.89 -21.78
N PRO A 35 -5.02 13.36 -22.29
CA PRO A 35 -4.96 12.39 -23.38
C PRO A 35 -4.21 13.07 -24.53
N MET A 36 -3.17 12.42 -25.06
CA MET A 36 -2.33 12.99 -26.12
C MET A 36 -3.22 13.49 -27.28
N LEU A 37 -2.87 14.64 -27.85
CA LEU A 37 -3.49 15.25 -29.05
C LEU A 37 -4.91 15.84 -28.91
N VAL A 38 -5.31 16.43 -27.78
CA VAL A 38 -6.58 17.20 -27.72
C VAL A 38 -6.45 18.56 -27.04
N THR A 39 -7.23 19.52 -27.54
CA THR A 39 -7.25 20.96 -27.17
C THR A 39 -7.77 21.27 -25.76
N SER A 40 -8.22 20.27 -25.00
CA SER A 40 -8.81 20.47 -23.66
C SER A 40 -8.21 19.51 -22.64
N ARG A 41 -7.58 20.08 -21.60
CA ARG A 41 -7.10 19.37 -20.41
C ARG A 41 -8.21 19.35 -19.34
N ALA A 42 -8.25 18.32 -18.51
CA ALA A 42 -9.19 18.21 -17.38
C ALA A 42 -8.46 18.06 -16.05
N ILE A 43 -9.06 18.56 -14.97
CA ILE A 43 -8.58 18.34 -13.60
C ILE A 43 -9.38 17.18 -13.02
N GLN A 44 -8.69 16.12 -12.62
CA GLN A 44 -9.24 15.01 -11.86
C GLN A 44 -8.88 15.15 -10.38
N LEU A 45 -9.86 14.95 -9.51
CA LEU A 45 -9.66 14.90 -8.07
C LEU A 45 -9.69 13.45 -7.59
N THR A 46 -8.73 13.06 -6.75
CA THR A 46 -8.57 11.68 -6.28
C THR A 46 -8.01 11.63 -4.86
N PRO A 47 -8.47 10.72 -3.98
CA PRO A 47 -9.47 9.67 -4.22
C PRO A 47 -10.91 10.20 -4.24
N THR A 48 -11.85 9.36 -4.65
CA THR A 48 -13.28 9.61 -4.45
C THR A 48 -13.62 9.59 -2.97
N TYR A 49 -14.63 10.35 -2.55
CA TYR A 49 -15.05 10.37 -1.15
C TYR A 49 -15.71 9.04 -0.77
N SER A 50 -15.18 8.38 0.27
CA SER A 50 -15.61 7.05 0.72
C SER A 50 -16.88 7.07 1.58
N GLY A 51 -17.41 8.24 1.92
CA GLY A 51 -18.54 8.41 2.83
C GLY A 51 -18.15 8.81 4.26
N SER A 52 -16.88 8.64 4.63
CA SER A 52 -16.35 8.97 5.96
C SER A 52 -15.17 9.94 5.86
N GLY A 53 -15.05 10.84 6.84
CA GLY A 53 -13.91 11.76 6.98
C GLY A 53 -14.22 13.19 6.57
N PRO A 54 -13.21 14.08 6.61
CA PRO A 54 -13.40 15.48 6.28
C PRO A 54 -13.61 15.68 4.77
N VAL A 55 -14.48 16.63 4.43
CA VAL A 55 -14.76 17.05 3.05
C VAL A 55 -14.03 18.37 2.81
N MET A 56 -13.54 18.55 1.58
CA MET A 56 -12.89 19.78 1.15
C MET A 56 -13.82 20.99 1.33
N GLU A 57 -13.32 21.99 2.04
CA GLU A 57 -14.04 23.25 2.27
C GLU A 57 -14.04 24.13 1.02
N ASN A 58 -14.90 25.15 1.02
CA ASN A 58 -14.85 26.16 -0.03
C ASN A 58 -13.52 26.92 0.02
N ASP A 59 -13.02 27.34 -1.14
CA ASP A 59 -11.75 28.07 -1.27
C ASP A 59 -10.51 27.30 -0.78
N ALA A 60 -10.64 25.99 -0.54
CA ALA A 60 -9.52 25.14 -0.18
C ALA A 60 -8.46 25.09 -1.31
N VAL A 61 -7.19 25.07 -0.90
CA VAL A 61 -6.06 25.00 -1.82
C VAL A 61 -5.49 23.58 -1.82
N ILE A 62 -5.48 22.94 -2.98
CA ILE A 62 -4.70 21.72 -3.18
C ILE A 62 -3.25 22.16 -3.47
N PRO A 63 -2.30 21.84 -2.59
CA PRO A 63 -0.92 22.28 -2.72
C PRO A 63 -0.20 21.56 -3.86
N GLN A 64 0.94 22.09 -4.29
CA GLN A 64 1.68 21.60 -5.46
C GLN A 64 2.18 20.16 -5.27
N GLU A 65 2.54 19.77 -4.04
CA GLU A 65 3.01 18.43 -3.70
C GLU A 65 1.93 17.35 -3.91
N ARG A 66 0.66 17.78 -3.97
CA ARG A 66 -0.51 16.95 -4.24
C ARG A 66 -1.11 17.20 -5.63
N THR A 67 -0.38 17.89 -6.48
CA THR A 67 -0.78 18.19 -7.85
C THR A 67 0.13 17.47 -8.82
N VAL A 68 -0.42 16.55 -9.60
CA VAL A 68 0.32 15.77 -10.59
C VAL A 68 0.01 16.31 -11.98
N VAL A 69 1.05 16.78 -12.67
CA VAL A 69 0.98 17.15 -14.09
C VAL A 69 1.65 16.04 -14.89
N PRO A 70 1.04 15.55 -15.99
CA PRO A 70 1.67 14.55 -16.84
C PRO A 70 2.93 15.12 -17.46
N VAL A 71 3.95 14.29 -17.58
CA VAL A 71 5.14 14.62 -18.37
C VAL A 71 4.67 14.92 -19.80
N GLU A 72 4.99 16.11 -20.29
CA GLU A 72 4.52 16.57 -21.60
C GLU A 72 5.29 15.84 -22.72
N TYR A 73 4.70 15.75 -23.92
CA TYR A 73 5.34 15.11 -25.07
C TYR A 73 6.67 15.79 -25.46
N ASP A 74 6.84 17.07 -25.14
CA ASP A 74 8.09 17.78 -25.37
C ASP A 74 9.22 17.30 -24.45
N ASP A 75 8.93 16.94 -23.19
CA ASP A 75 9.89 16.28 -22.31
C ASP A 75 10.24 14.87 -22.82
N PHE A 76 9.26 14.14 -23.37
CA PHE A 76 9.51 12.84 -24.01
C PHE A 76 10.38 12.98 -25.26
N ARG A 77 10.11 13.97 -26.13
CA ARG A 77 10.95 14.26 -27.30
C ARG A 77 12.36 14.67 -26.89
N ALA A 78 12.51 15.56 -25.92
CA ALA A 78 13.83 15.97 -25.43
C ALA A 78 14.62 14.78 -24.86
N GLN A 79 13.94 13.84 -24.19
CA GLN A 79 14.56 12.59 -23.74
C GLN A 79 14.91 11.67 -24.92
N LEU A 80 14.07 11.59 -25.95
CA LEU A 80 14.32 10.78 -27.15
C LEU A 80 15.47 11.35 -28.01
N GLU A 81 15.56 12.68 -28.12
CA GLU A 81 16.66 13.38 -28.78
C GLU A 81 17.97 13.10 -28.04
N ARG A 82 18.01 13.21 -26.71
CA ARG A 82 19.20 12.84 -25.91
C ARG A 82 19.62 11.38 -26.09
N ILE A 83 18.67 10.44 -26.18
CA ILE A 83 18.99 9.03 -26.47
C ILE A 83 19.58 8.92 -27.89
N THR A 84 19.01 9.64 -28.86
CA THR A 84 19.46 9.62 -30.25
C THR A 84 20.84 10.26 -30.40
N GLU A 85 21.14 11.35 -29.70
CA GLU A 85 22.48 11.96 -29.62
C GLU A 85 23.51 11.00 -29.02
N ASN A 86 23.17 10.30 -27.93
CA ASN A 86 24.06 9.30 -27.32
C ASN A 86 24.26 8.04 -28.20
N LEU A 87 23.29 7.74 -29.07
CA LEU A 87 23.36 6.65 -30.04
C LEU A 87 24.10 7.02 -31.33
N GLN A 88 24.41 8.30 -31.56
CA GLN A 88 25.19 8.70 -32.72
C GLN A 88 26.68 8.38 -32.50
N PRO A 89 27.38 7.88 -33.53
CA PRO A 89 28.84 7.76 -33.50
C PRO A 89 29.48 9.11 -33.21
N THR A 90 30.45 9.15 -32.30
CA THR A 90 31.23 10.37 -32.04
C THR A 90 32.15 10.75 -33.20
N GLU A 91 32.38 9.82 -34.14
CA GLU A 91 33.18 10.02 -35.36
C GLU A 91 32.52 9.33 -36.57
N PRO A 92 32.67 9.85 -37.80
CA PRO A 92 32.18 9.20 -39.02
C PRO A 92 32.78 7.80 -39.19
N GLY A 93 31.94 6.76 -39.15
CA GLY A 93 32.36 5.35 -39.25
C GLY A 93 32.71 4.68 -37.92
N GLY A 94 32.60 5.39 -36.79
CA GLY A 94 32.81 4.83 -35.45
C GLY A 94 31.58 4.10 -34.88
N VAL A 95 31.78 3.40 -33.77
CA VAL A 95 30.68 2.83 -32.97
C VAL A 95 30.17 3.87 -31.97
N SER A 96 28.86 3.93 -31.75
CA SER A 96 28.28 4.81 -30.73
C SER A 96 28.62 4.35 -29.31
N THR A 97 28.42 5.21 -28.32
CA THR A 97 28.74 4.88 -26.90
C THR A 97 27.97 3.67 -26.38
N LEU A 98 26.72 3.44 -26.83
CA LEU A 98 25.99 2.20 -26.55
C LEU A 98 26.47 1.04 -27.43
N GLY A 99 26.89 1.30 -28.66
CA GLY A 99 27.51 0.30 -29.53
C GLY A 99 28.81 -0.28 -28.95
N SER A 100 29.62 0.53 -28.27
CA SER A 100 30.84 0.06 -27.60
C SER A 100 30.53 -0.79 -26.36
N VAL A 101 29.49 -0.45 -25.60
CA VAL A 101 29.01 -1.27 -24.47
C VAL A 101 28.44 -2.60 -24.95
N ILE A 102 27.66 -2.59 -26.04
CA ILE A 102 27.10 -3.82 -26.64
C ILE A 102 28.22 -4.71 -27.19
N ASN A 103 29.21 -4.15 -27.90
CA ASN A 103 30.36 -4.91 -28.37
C ASN A 103 31.17 -5.48 -27.19
N THR A 104 31.38 -4.71 -26.13
CA THR A 104 32.08 -5.16 -24.92
C THR A 104 31.31 -6.27 -24.21
N ALA A 105 29.98 -6.16 -24.11
CA ALA A 105 29.13 -7.21 -23.54
C ALA A 105 29.14 -8.47 -24.41
N ALA A 106 29.05 -8.32 -25.73
CA ALA A 106 29.11 -9.43 -26.67
C ALA A 106 30.47 -10.12 -26.67
N ASP A 107 31.57 -9.38 -26.52
CA ASP A 107 32.93 -9.92 -26.42
C ASP A 107 33.16 -10.64 -25.09
N ASN A 108 32.63 -10.12 -23.98
CA ASN A 108 32.69 -10.78 -22.66
C ASN A 108 31.81 -12.03 -22.57
N LEU A 109 30.74 -12.12 -23.36
CA LEU A 109 29.83 -13.27 -23.40
C LEU A 109 30.24 -14.34 -24.44
N ARG A 110 31.11 -13.99 -25.40
CA ARG A 110 31.59 -14.92 -26.42
C ARG A 110 32.52 -15.96 -25.77
N GLY A 111 32.11 -17.23 -25.81
CA GLY A 111 32.83 -18.33 -25.18
C GLY A 111 32.33 -18.72 -23.78
N GLN A 112 31.47 -17.91 -23.16
CA GLN A 112 30.87 -18.20 -21.83
C GLN A 112 29.61 -19.07 -21.91
N GLY A 113 29.21 -19.54 -23.10
CA GLY A 113 27.97 -20.30 -23.29
C GLY A 113 27.89 -21.61 -22.48
N ALA A 114 29.05 -22.25 -22.23
CA ALA A 114 29.12 -23.43 -21.37
C ALA A 114 28.80 -23.08 -19.90
N ASP A 115 29.31 -21.96 -19.40
CA ASP A 115 29.11 -21.51 -18.01
C ASP A 115 27.68 -20.99 -17.80
N ILE A 116 27.11 -20.30 -18.80
CA ILE A 116 25.70 -19.90 -18.79
C ILE A 116 24.80 -21.14 -18.75
N ARG A 117 25.06 -22.14 -19.60
CA ARG A 117 24.30 -23.41 -19.60
C ARG A 117 24.43 -24.13 -18.26
N ALA A 118 25.64 -24.21 -17.69
CA ALA A 118 25.87 -24.83 -16.40
C ALA A 118 25.11 -24.11 -15.27
N THR A 119 25.07 -22.78 -15.31
CA THR A 119 24.34 -21.94 -14.35
C THR A 119 22.83 -22.16 -14.45
N LEU A 120 22.28 -22.20 -15.67
CA LEU A 120 20.87 -22.51 -15.92
C LEU A 120 20.49 -23.91 -15.44
N VAL A 121 21.34 -24.91 -15.68
CA VAL A 121 21.12 -26.28 -15.19
C VAL A 121 21.12 -26.32 -13.66
N LYS A 122 22.08 -25.66 -13.00
CA LYS A 122 22.12 -25.59 -11.52
C LYS A 122 20.91 -24.86 -10.94
N LEU A 123 20.47 -23.76 -11.56
CA LEU A 123 19.24 -23.06 -11.18
C LEU A 123 18.02 -23.95 -11.34
N SER A 124 17.89 -24.65 -12.46
CA SER A 124 16.79 -25.60 -12.68
C SER A 124 16.79 -26.70 -11.62
N GLN A 125 17.94 -27.26 -11.28
CA GLN A 125 18.06 -28.28 -10.24
C GLN A 125 17.69 -27.73 -8.86
N ALA A 126 18.11 -26.51 -8.54
CA ALA A 126 17.73 -25.85 -7.28
C ALA A 126 16.22 -25.59 -7.21
N PHE A 127 15.60 -25.13 -8.30
CA PHE A 127 14.14 -24.94 -8.37
C PHE A 127 13.38 -26.27 -8.31
N SER A 128 13.88 -27.33 -8.95
CA SER A 128 13.30 -28.67 -8.83
C SER A 128 13.38 -29.19 -7.41
N ALA A 129 14.50 -29.01 -6.70
CA ALA A 129 14.63 -29.40 -5.29
C ALA A 129 13.64 -28.65 -4.38
N ILE A 130 13.41 -27.36 -4.64
CA ILE A 130 12.38 -26.58 -3.93
C ILE A 130 10.97 -27.08 -4.27
N GLY A 131 10.72 -27.45 -5.52
CA GLY A 131 9.46 -28.04 -5.98
C GLY A 131 9.19 -29.39 -5.32
N ASP A 132 10.19 -30.27 -5.24
CA ASP A 132 10.10 -31.60 -4.63
C ASP A 132 9.87 -31.51 -3.11
N HIS A 133 10.44 -30.50 -2.45
CA HIS A 133 10.21 -30.23 -1.01
C HIS A 133 9.09 -29.22 -0.72
N SER A 134 8.33 -28.80 -1.74
CA SER A 134 7.28 -27.77 -1.61
C SER A 134 6.18 -28.17 -0.61
N THR A 135 5.88 -29.46 -0.51
CA THR A 135 4.88 -30.00 0.44
C THR A 135 5.29 -29.77 1.89
N ASP A 136 6.59 -29.93 2.23
CA ASP A 136 7.11 -29.76 3.59
C ASP A 136 7.19 -28.28 3.99
N VAL A 137 7.58 -27.41 3.04
CA VAL A 137 7.62 -25.96 3.24
C VAL A 137 6.20 -25.39 3.39
N PHE A 138 5.25 -25.82 2.56
CA PHE A 138 3.86 -25.37 2.63
C PHE A 138 3.16 -25.85 3.91
N SER A 139 3.49 -27.06 4.37
CA SER A 139 3.03 -27.58 5.67
C SER A 139 3.54 -26.73 6.84
N THR A 140 4.80 -26.32 6.81
CA THR A 140 5.40 -25.46 7.84
C THR A 140 4.76 -24.06 7.88
N VAL A 141 4.52 -23.44 6.71
CA VAL A 141 3.82 -22.15 6.61
C VAL A 141 2.37 -22.26 7.06
N LYS A 142 1.67 -23.34 6.69
CA LYS A 142 0.30 -23.63 7.14
C LYS A 142 0.24 -23.77 8.67
N ASN A 143 1.16 -24.51 9.27
CA ASN A 143 1.21 -24.70 10.72
C ASN A 143 1.51 -23.38 11.46
N LEU A 144 2.40 -22.55 10.91
CA LEU A 144 2.66 -21.22 11.46
C LEU A 144 1.44 -20.30 11.31
N SER A 145 0.74 -20.34 10.18
CA SER A 145 -0.49 -19.58 9.98
C SER A 145 -1.60 -20.02 10.94
N ILE A 146 -1.75 -21.32 11.21
CA ILE A 146 -2.71 -21.84 12.19
C ILE A 146 -2.35 -21.35 13.60
N LEU A 147 -1.07 -21.38 13.96
CA LEU A 147 -0.60 -20.89 15.25
C LEU A 147 -0.85 -19.38 15.41
N VAL A 148 -0.56 -18.59 14.38
CA VAL A 148 -0.82 -17.13 14.37
C VAL A 148 -2.32 -16.83 14.39
N SER A 149 -3.15 -17.55 13.62
CA SER A 149 -4.60 -17.40 13.67
C SER A 149 -5.17 -17.76 15.04
N ALA A 150 -4.68 -18.83 15.68
CA ALA A 150 -5.07 -19.18 17.04
C ALA A 150 -4.66 -18.10 18.08
N LEU A 151 -3.52 -17.44 17.87
CA LEU A 151 -3.08 -16.32 18.70
C LEU A 151 -3.87 -15.02 18.41
N GLN A 152 -4.28 -14.78 17.17
CA GLN A 152 -5.06 -13.61 16.74
C GLN A 152 -6.54 -13.69 17.19
N ASP A 153 -7.11 -14.90 17.21
CA ASP A 153 -8.48 -15.15 17.70
C ASP A 153 -8.62 -15.05 19.24
N SER A 154 -7.54 -14.71 19.93
CA SER A 154 -7.56 -14.32 21.34
C SER A 154 -8.48 -13.12 21.61
N THR A 155 -8.91 -12.35 20.61
CA THR A 155 -9.95 -11.32 20.81
C THR A 155 -11.31 -11.89 21.22
N THR A 156 -11.69 -13.09 20.80
CA THR A 156 -12.94 -13.73 21.26
C THR A 156 -12.78 -14.31 22.67
N VAL A 157 -11.63 -14.92 22.96
CA VAL A 157 -11.32 -15.43 24.31
C VAL A 157 -11.24 -14.29 25.33
N MET A 158 -10.58 -13.18 24.99
CA MET A 158 -10.47 -12.00 25.85
C MET A 158 -11.81 -11.28 26.02
N ARG A 159 -12.68 -11.27 25.00
CA ARG A 159 -14.04 -10.70 25.11
C ARG A 159 -14.94 -11.56 26.00
N GLN A 160 -14.86 -12.89 25.85
CA GLN A 160 -15.58 -13.84 26.71
C GLN A 160 -15.10 -13.75 28.16
N LEU A 161 -13.78 -13.64 28.38
CA LEU A 161 -13.21 -13.46 29.70
C LEU A 161 -13.66 -12.14 30.35
N ASN A 162 -13.63 -11.02 29.62
CA ASN A 162 -14.12 -9.73 30.11
C ASN A 162 -15.62 -9.74 30.39
N GLN A 163 -16.44 -10.38 29.54
CA GLN A 163 -17.88 -10.53 29.78
C GLN A 163 -18.17 -11.38 31.02
N ASN A 164 -17.45 -12.48 31.20
CA ASN A 164 -17.58 -13.33 32.38
C ASN A 164 -17.14 -12.60 33.66
N LEU A 165 -16.01 -11.88 33.62
CA LEU A 165 -15.54 -11.05 34.73
C LEU A 165 -16.52 -9.93 35.07
N ALA A 166 -17.09 -9.26 34.07
CA ALA A 166 -18.10 -8.23 34.27
C ALA A 166 -19.40 -8.80 34.83
N SER A 167 -19.82 -10.00 34.39
CA SER A 167 -21.00 -10.68 34.94
C SER A 167 -20.80 -11.08 36.39
N VAL A 168 -19.66 -11.67 36.74
CA VAL A 168 -19.36 -12.07 38.12
C VAL A 168 -19.21 -10.85 39.03
N SER A 169 -18.51 -9.82 38.56
CA SER A 169 -18.38 -8.56 39.30
C SER A 169 -19.71 -7.83 39.45
N GLY A 170 -20.59 -7.89 38.44
CA GLY A 170 -21.93 -7.33 38.48
C GLY A 170 -22.83 -8.07 39.47
N THR A 171 -22.88 -9.41 39.39
CA THR A 171 -23.63 -10.23 40.37
C THR A 171 -23.12 -10.01 41.80
N LEU A 172 -21.80 -9.88 42.00
CA LEU A 172 -21.24 -9.59 43.32
C LEU A 172 -21.51 -8.15 43.80
N ALA A 173 -21.60 -7.19 42.90
CA ALA A 173 -21.88 -5.79 43.21
C ALA A 173 -23.38 -5.50 43.41
N ASP A 174 -24.25 -6.24 42.73
CA ASP A 174 -25.71 -6.11 42.81
C ASP A 174 -26.28 -6.85 44.03
N ASN A 175 -25.58 -7.88 44.53
CA ASN A 175 -25.99 -8.66 45.71
C ASN A 175 -24.91 -8.70 46.82
N PRO A 176 -24.45 -7.55 47.34
CA PRO A 176 -23.43 -7.51 48.40
C PRO A 176 -23.92 -8.18 49.70
N ASP A 177 -25.23 -8.21 49.91
CA ASP A 177 -25.85 -8.79 51.10
C ASP A 177 -26.01 -10.32 51.01
N GLU A 178 -25.93 -10.93 49.82
CA GLU A 178 -26.20 -12.37 49.63
C GLU A 178 -25.03 -13.24 50.11
N VAL A 179 -23.79 -12.76 49.99
CA VAL A 179 -22.62 -13.38 50.62
C VAL A 179 -22.67 -13.21 52.15
N GLY A 180 -23.12 -12.06 52.63
CA GLY A 180 -23.37 -11.82 54.06
C GLY A 180 -24.43 -12.77 54.62
N ASN A 181 -25.56 -12.92 53.91
CA ASN A 181 -26.66 -13.81 54.28
C ASN A 181 -26.26 -15.29 54.21
N ALA A 182 -25.46 -15.71 53.22
CA ALA A 182 -24.97 -17.09 53.15
C ALA A 182 -23.98 -17.43 54.28
N VAL A 183 -23.16 -16.47 54.71
CA VAL A 183 -22.28 -16.63 55.88
C VAL A 183 -23.11 -16.62 57.18
N GLN A 184 -24.16 -15.81 57.26
CA GLN A 184 -25.10 -15.77 58.38
C GLN A 184 -25.88 -17.10 58.50
N ASP A 185 -26.45 -17.61 57.40
CA ASP A 185 -27.17 -18.88 57.36
C ASP A 185 -26.25 -20.07 57.69
N LEU A 186 -24.99 -20.03 57.26
CA LEU A 186 -24.01 -21.03 57.66
C LEU A 186 -23.66 -20.94 59.15
N ALA A 187 -23.52 -19.73 59.71
CA ALA A 187 -23.31 -19.53 61.13
C ALA A 187 -24.51 -20.01 61.97
N ASP A 188 -25.73 -19.77 61.51
CA ASP A 188 -26.96 -20.23 62.16
C ASP A 188 -27.10 -21.77 62.09
N THR A 189 -26.72 -22.38 60.97
CA THR A 189 -26.72 -23.84 60.81
C THR A 189 -25.65 -24.52 61.68
N VAL A 190 -24.49 -23.89 61.85
CA VAL A 190 -23.42 -24.37 62.75
C VAL A 190 -23.76 -24.10 64.23
N GLY A 191 -24.56 -23.07 64.53
CA GLY A 191 -25.10 -22.81 65.86
C GLY A 191 -26.21 -23.78 66.30
N LEU A 192 -26.88 -24.44 65.34
CA LEU A 192 -27.94 -25.43 65.58
C LEU A 192 -27.44 -26.83 65.94
N VAL A 193 -26.12 -27.06 65.98
CA VAL A 193 -25.49 -28.34 66.39
C VAL A 193 -24.78 -28.28 67.75
N GLN A 194 -25.32 -27.52 68.71
CA GLN A 194 -25.04 -27.70 70.14
C GLN A 194 -26.29 -27.98 70.96
#